data_AF-A0AAW6VPD7-F1
#
_entry.id   AF-A0AAW6VPD7-F1
#
_cell.length_a   1.000
_cell.length_b   1.000
_cell.length_c   1.000
_cell.angle_alpha   90.00
_cell.angle_beta   90.00
_cell.angle_gamma   90.00
#
_symmetry.space_group_name_H-M   'P 1'
#
loop_
_entity.id
_entity.type
_entity.pdbx_description
1 polymer ?
#
loop_
_entity_poly.entity_id
_entity_poly.type
_entity_poly.pdbx_seq_one_letter_code
_entity_poly.pdbx_strand_id
1 'polypeptide(L)' 'MFDKYYVLDTNILLEDATNIYKLSQDGKNLIILAETVLDEIDTKKSGFDEINFQAREFVLGRKEFSHRVHSHLAS' A
#
# COMPACT_ATOMS: atom_id res chain seq x y z
N MET A 1 -17.69 -8.31 -5.09
CA MET A 1 -17.13 -7.40 -6.12
C MET A 1 -16.72 -6.13 -5.39
N PHE A 2 -15.59 -5.52 -5.74
CA PHE A 2 -15.14 -4.29 -5.08
C PHE A 2 -15.87 -3.07 -5.68
N ASP A 3 -16.10 -2.04 -4.86
CA ASP A 3 -16.80 -0.82 -5.28
C ASP A 3 -15.90 0.02 -6.20
N LYS A 4 -14.62 0.13 -5.84
CA LYS A 4 -13.60 0.86 -6.60
C LYS A 4 -12.27 0.13 -6.61
N TYR A 5 -11.44 0.51 -7.59
CA TYR A 5 -10.09 0.01 -7.79
C TYR A 5 -9.14 1.22 -7.74
N TYR A 6 -8.19 1.18 -6.83
CA TYR A 6 -7.18 2.22 -6.67
C TYR A 6 -5.80 1.66 -6.95
N VAL A 7 -5.05 2.30 -7.84
CA VAL A 7 -3.61 2.05 -8.02
C VAL A 7 -2.90 3.20 -7.32
N LEU A 8 -2.09 2.89 -6.31
CA LEU A 8 -1.42 3.92 -5.52
C LEU A 8 0.04 4.09 -5.95
N ASP A 9 0.44 5.36 -6.04
CA ASP A 9 1.82 5.78 -6.18
C ASP A 9 2.50 5.84 -4.79
N THR A 10 3.81 5.65 -4.76
CA THR A 10 4.64 5.76 -3.55
C THR A 10 4.42 7.08 -2.81
N ASN A 11 4.25 8.20 -3.51
CA ASN A 11 4.08 9.51 -2.88
C ASN A 11 2.84 9.58 -1.98
N ILE A 12 1.73 8.94 -2.38
CA ILE A 12 0.49 8.91 -1.59
C ILE A 12 0.68 8.13 -0.28
N LEU A 13 1.53 7.10 -0.31
CA LEU A 13 1.86 6.26 0.84
C LEU A 13 2.88 6.93 1.77
N LEU A 14 3.79 7.73 1.20
CA LEU A 14 4.82 8.46 1.94
C LEU A 14 4.35 9.79 2.52
N GLU A 15 3.26 10.37 2.01
CA GLU A 15 2.61 11.53 2.62
C GLU A 15 1.91 11.14 3.93
N ASP A 16 1.15 10.03 3.93
CA ASP A 16 0.50 9.48 5.10
C ASP A 16 0.27 7.97 4.90
N ALA A 17 1.01 7.14 5.65
CA ALA A 17 0.91 5.69 5.58
C ALA A 17 -0.49 5.17 5.92
N THR A 18 -1.34 5.96 6.59
CA THR A 18 -2.72 5.58 6.94
C THR A 18 -3.71 5.73 5.78
N ASN A 19 -3.32 6.40 4.68
CA ASN A 19 -4.19 6.62 3.52
C ASN A 19 -4.71 5.30 2.91
N ILE A 20 -3.94 4.22 3.01
CA ILE A 20 -4.37 2.89 2.54
C ILE A 20 -5.63 2.40 3.26
N TYR A 21 -5.76 2.67 4.57
CA TYR A 21 -6.95 2.27 5.34
C TYR A 21 -8.16 3.13 4.97
N LYS A 22 -7.97 4.44 4.83
CA LYS A 22 -9.02 5.37 4.42
C LYS A 22 -9.57 4.99 3.04
N LEU A 23 -8.69 4.67 2.10
CA LEU A 23 -9.04 4.28 0.73
C LEU A 23 -9.63 2.87 0.65
N SER A 24 -9.20 1.94 1.50
CA SER A 24 -9.77 0.60 1.59
C SER A 24 -11.27 0.63 1.91
N GLN A 25 -11.71 1.60 2.71
CA GLN A 25 -13.09 1.74 3.20
C GLN A 25 -13.60 0.42 3.78
N ASP A 26 -12.91 -0.07 4.82
CA ASP A 26 -13.20 -1.36 5.48
C ASP A 26 -13.22 -2.55 4.51
N GLY A 27 -12.34 -2.54 3.50
CA GLY A 27 -12.20 -3.62 2.51
C GLY A 27 -13.20 -3.57 1.35
N LYS A 28 -14.00 -2.52 1.22
CA LYS A 28 -14.94 -2.34 0.08
C LYS A 28 -14.22 -2.04 -1.23
N ASN A 29 -13.06 -1.39 -1.18
CA ASN A 29 -12.28 -1.04 -2.35
C ASN A 29 -11.04 -1.94 -2.48
N LEU A 30 -10.67 -2.26 -3.72
CA LEU A 30 -9.41 -2.94 -4.01
C LEU A 30 -8.28 -1.91 -4.12
N ILE A 31 -7.26 -2.07 -3.30
CA ILE A 31 -6.00 -1.32 -3.42
C ILE A 31 -4.98 -2.20 -4.14
N ILE A 32 -4.39 -1.64 -5.19
CA ILE A 32 -3.38 -2.29 -6.03
C ILE A 32 -2.09 -1.50 -5.87
N LEU A 33 -1.03 -2.22 -5.52
CA LEU A 33 0.32 -1.67 -5.43
C LEU A 33 1.18 -2.39 -6.46
N ALA A 34 1.92 -1.63 -7.25
CA ALA A 34 2.93 -2.18 -8.13
C ALA A 34 4.13 -2.68 -7.30
N GLU A 35 4.85 -3.68 -7.82
CA GLU A 35 6.09 -4.15 -7.21
C GLU A 35 7.11 -3.01 -7.04
N THR A 36 7.23 -2.13 -8.04
CA THR A 36 8.13 -0.97 -8.01
C THR A 36 7.83 -0.02 -6.86
N VAL A 37 6.57 0.13 -6.46
CA VAL A 37 6.18 0.96 -5.30
C VAL A 37 6.71 0.35 -4.00
N LEU A 38 6.70 -0.98 -3.88
CA LEU A 38 7.24 -1.67 -2.71
C LEU A 38 8.76 -1.50 -2.62
N ASP A 39 9.47 -1.58 -3.75
CA ASP A 39 10.92 -1.37 -3.82
C ASP A 39 11.30 0.06 -3.46
N GLU A 40 10.58 1.05 -4.00
CA GLU A 40 10.80 2.46 -3.68
C GLU A 40 10.62 2.72 -2.17
N ILE A 41 9.55 2.19 -1.56
CA ILE A 41 9.34 2.32 -0.11
C ILE A 41 10.49 1.67 0.66
N ASP A 42 11.00 0.52 0.22
CA ASP A 42 12.11 -0.15 0.88
C ASP A 42 13.37 0.74 0.92
N THR A 43 13.71 1.37 -0.20
CA THR A 43 14.85 2.31 -0.28
C THR A 43 14.66 3.54 0.61
N LYS A 44 13.40 3.93 0.87
CA LYS A 44 13.04 5.11 1.67
C LYS A 44 12.98 4.85 3.17
N LYS A 45 13.19 3.63 3.68
CA LYS A 45 13.13 3.35 5.13
C LYS A 45 14.32 3.88 5.92
N SER A 46 15.44 4.11 5.26
CA SER A 46 16.70 4.53 5.88
C SER A 46 16.75 6.04 6.06
N GLY A 47 16.99 6.49 7.28
CA GLY A 47 17.04 7.91 7.64
C GLY A 47 16.09 8.27 8.77
N PHE A 48 16.12 9.53 9.17
CA PHE A 48 15.40 10.07 10.32
C PHE A 48 14.35 11.12 9.95
N ASP A 49 14.15 11.36 8.66
CA ASP A 49 13.15 12.30 8.18
C ASP A 49 11.76 11.67 8.24
N GLU A 50 10.73 12.53 8.18
CA GLU A 50 9.32 12.10 8.22
C GLU A 50 8.99 11.09 7.14
N ILE A 51 9.51 11.28 5.92
CA ILE A 51 9.35 10.33 4.81
C ILE A 51 9.85 8.92 5.16
N ASN A 52 10.94 8.82 5.93
CA ASN A 52 11.49 7.54 6.36
C ASN A 52 10.61 6.90 7.43
N PHE A 53 10.03 7.70 8.31
CA PHE A 53 9.05 7.23 9.28
C PHE A 53 7.79 6.67 8.59
N GLN A 54 7.21 7.41 7.63
CA GLN A 54 6.06 6.96 6.85
C GLN A 54 6.35 5.66 6.08
N ALA A 55 7.54 5.53 5.47
CA ALA A 55 7.97 4.30 4.81
C ALA A 55 8.02 3.09 5.75
N ARG A 56 8.46 3.28 7.00
CA ARG A 56 8.49 2.22 8.03
C ARG A 56 7.09 1.84 8.48
N GLU A 57 6.25 2.83 8.81
CA GLU A 57 4.88 2.61 9.23
C GLU A 57 4.07 1.86 8.17
N PHE A 58 4.20 2.25 6.90
CA PHE A 58 3.56 1.53 5.80
C PHE A 58 3.94 0.05 5.77
N VAL A 59 5.24 -0.28 5.90
CA VAL A 59 5.70 -1.67 5.87
C VAL A 59 5.29 -2.47 7.09
N LEU A 60 5.17 -1.83 8.25
CA LEU A 60 4.60 -2.47 9.44
C LEU A 60 3.10 -2.77 9.23
N GLY A 61 2.33 -1.79 8.76
CA GLY A 61 0.89 -1.92 8.52
C GLY A 61 0.50 -2.87 7.38
N ARG A 62 1.36 -3.02 6.36
CA ARG A 62 1.05 -3.86 5.18
C ARG A 62 0.78 -5.33 5.52
N LYS A 63 1.33 -5.85 6.64
CA LYS A 63 1.09 -7.24 7.05
C LYS A 63 -0.40 -7.49 7.34
N GLU A 64 -1.09 -6.50 7.87
CA GLU A 64 -2.54 -6.58 8.10
C GLU A 64 -3.35 -6.45 6.80
N PHE A 65 -2.75 -5.84 5.78
CA PHE A 65 -3.38 -5.61 4.48
C PHE A 65 -3.23 -6.78 3.48
N SER A 66 -2.38 -7.77 3.79
CA SER A 66 -2.11 -8.89 2.88
C SER A 66 -3.31 -9.84 2.77
N HIS A 67 -4.32 -9.46 1.99
CA HIS A 67 -5.40 -10.33 1.53
C HIS A 67 -5.19 -10.69 0.05
N ARG A 68 -5.01 -12.01 -0.16
CA ARG A 68 -4.97 -12.79 -1.42
C ARG A 68 -5.20 -11.99 -2.72
N VAL A 69 -4.14 -11.83 -3.51
CA VAL A 69 -4.27 -11.78 -4.97
C VAL A 69 -4.27 -13.22 -5.48
N HIS A 70 -5.45 -13.80 -5.71
CA HIS A 70 -5.54 -14.96 -6.60
C HIS A 70 -5.82 -14.46 -8.00
N SER A 71 -4.87 -14.70 -8.90
CA SER A 71 -5.09 -14.62 -10.34
C SER A 71 -6.23 -15.56 -10.73
N HIS A 72 -7.37 -15.00 -11.16
CA HIS A 72 -8.31 -15.73 -12.02
C HIS A 72 -7.71 -15.79 -13.44
N LEU A 73 -6.72 -16.65 -13.61
CA LEU A 73 -6.26 -17.11 -14.92
C LEU A 73 -6.37 -18.64 -14.95
N ALA A 74 -7.59 -19.13 -14.89
CA ALA A 74 -7.98 -20.48 -15.30
C ALA A 74 -9.50 -20.46 -15.49
N SER A 75 -9.93 -19.95 -16.64
CA SER A 75 -11.21 -20.31 -17.26
C SER A 75 -10.88 -21.05 -18.54
#